data_AF-A4WK62-F1
#
_entry.id   AF-A4WK62-F1
#
_cell.length_a   1.000
_cell.length_b   1.000
_cell.length_c   1.000
_cell.angle_alpha   90.00
_cell.angle_beta   90.00
_cell.angle_gamma   90.00
#
_symmetry.space_group_name_H-M   'P 1'
#
loop_
_entity.id
_entity.type
_entity.pdbx_description
1 polymer ?
#
loop_
_entity_poly.entity_id
_entity_poly.type
_entity_poly.pdbx_seq_one_letter_code
_entity_poly.pdbx_strand_id
1 'polypeptide(L)'
;MSIYDVIGDLLLKLRFRYQVEEVEDASELAGLIKEQVEGEEKTYIYSPPGRPRPYLVSTMRRGEDVALAFLDLDDVREVKYGGDAEALEEASLVIPDEGVAPFLFPLKKSDDVVYAALGFKTVVNASLLTGGFLESLLEDFEQNSDYYFSLVKNKLEKGEN
;
A
#
# COMPACT_ATOMS: atom_id res chain seq x y z
N MET A 1 -19.73 2.90 12.87
CA MET A 1 -18.51 2.09 12.73
C MET A 1 -17.35 3.03 12.47
N SER A 2 -16.37 3.00 13.37
CA SER A 2 -15.13 3.79 13.25
C SER A 2 -14.31 3.28 12.06
N ILE A 3 -13.39 4.09 11.56
CA ILE A 3 -12.48 3.65 10.49
C ILE A 3 -11.56 2.50 10.97
N TYR A 4 -11.25 2.46 12.26
CA TYR A 4 -10.43 1.42 12.86
C TYR A 4 -11.18 0.10 13.01
N ASP A 5 -12.50 0.14 13.21
CA ASP A 5 -13.34 -1.07 13.18
C ASP A 5 -13.32 -1.67 11.77
N VAL A 6 -13.39 -0.82 10.73
CA VAL A 6 -13.33 -1.25 9.32
C VAL A 6 -11.98 -1.91 9.01
N ILE A 7 -10.88 -1.32 9.46
CA ILE A 7 -9.53 -1.89 9.29
C ILE A 7 -9.42 -3.22 10.05
N GLY A 8 -9.93 -3.29 11.28
CA GLY A 8 -9.96 -4.52 12.07
C GLY A 8 -10.72 -5.64 11.35
N ASP A 9 -11.91 -5.36 10.83
CA ASP A 9 -12.71 -6.31 10.06
C ASP A 9 -12.02 -6.76 8.77
N LEU A 10 -11.31 -5.84 8.09
CA LEU A 10 -10.50 -6.17 6.91
C LEU A 10 -9.39 -7.15 7.27
N LEU A 11 -8.59 -6.84 8.30
CA LEU A 11 -7.48 -7.69 8.74
C LEU A 11 -7.97 -9.08 9.20
N LEU A 12 -9.09 -9.15 9.92
CA LEU A 12 -9.69 -10.43 10.31
C LEU A 12 -10.11 -11.27 9.10
N LYS A 13 -10.69 -10.66 8.06
CA LYS A 13 -11.03 -11.37 6.81
C LYS A 13 -9.77 -11.85 6.10
N LEU A 14 -8.75 -11.00 5.97
CA LEU A 14 -7.48 -11.39 5.33
C LEU A 14 -6.84 -12.59 6.03
N ARG A 15 -6.70 -12.54 7.37
CA ARG A 15 -6.13 -13.62 8.17
C ARG A 15 -6.95 -14.91 8.12
N PHE A 16 -8.25 -14.83 8.43
CA PHE A 16 -9.03 -16.05 8.70
C PHE A 16 -9.82 -16.56 7.50
N ARG A 17 -10.23 -15.68 6.58
CA ARG A 17 -10.99 -16.09 5.38
C ARG A 17 -10.09 -16.36 4.20
N TYR A 18 -9.12 -15.49 3.97
CA TYR A 18 -8.23 -15.56 2.82
C TYR A 18 -6.87 -16.17 3.14
N GLN A 19 -6.60 -16.46 4.42
CA GLN A 19 -5.35 -17.09 4.88
C GLN A 19 -4.11 -16.32 4.41
N VAL A 20 -4.22 -14.98 4.39
CA VAL A 20 -3.11 -14.10 4.06
C VAL A 20 -2.04 -14.25 5.13
N GLU A 21 -0.83 -14.52 4.68
CA GLU A 21 0.35 -14.72 5.51
C GLU A 21 0.76 -13.39 6.18
N GLU A 22 1.06 -13.46 7.47
CA GLU A 22 1.50 -12.32 8.27
C GLU A 22 2.96 -12.51 8.67
N VAL A 23 3.77 -11.48 8.44
CA VAL A 23 5.22 -11.50 8.61
C VAL A 23 5.64 -10.28 9.43
N GLU A 24 6.54 -10.45 10.39
CA GLU A 24 7.04 -9.35 11.23
C GLU A 24 8.44 -8.87 10.80
N ASP A 25 9.22 -9.75 10.16
CA ASP A 25 10.60 -9.48 9.75
C ASP A 25 10.70 -9.08 8.26
N ALA A 26 11.39 -7.98 7.98
CA ALA A 26 11.53 -7.48 6.61
C ALA A 26 12.36 -8.42 5.72
N SER A 27 13.33 -9.13 6.29
CA SER A 27 14.19 -10.06 5.54
C SER A 27 13.42 -11.33 5.16
N GLU A 28 12.59 -11.83 6.07
CA GLU A 28 11.64 -12.91 5.79
C GLU A 28 10.67 -12.51 4.68
N LEU A 29 10.05 -11.33 4.77
CA LEU A 29 9.15 -10.82 3.73
C LEU A 29 9.86 -10.73 2.37
N ALA A 30 11.06 -10.14 2.33
CA ALA A 30 11.85 -10.06 1.10
C ALA A 30 12.18 -11.44 0.53
N GLY A 31 12.49 -12.43 1.38
CA GLY A 31 12.71 -13.82 0.99
C GLY A 31 11.46 -14.43 0.34
N LEU A 32 10.31 -14.34 1.02
CA LEU A 32 9.03 -14.85 0.56
C LEU A 32 8.62 -14.25 -0.81
N ILE A 33 8.87 -12.96 -1.01
CA ILE A 33 8.59 -12.28 -2.28
C ILE A 33 9.49 -12.81 -3.40
N LYS A 34 10.77 -13.07 -3.14
CA LYS A 34 11.69 -13.61 -4.16
C LYS A 34 11.37 -15.03 -4.58
N GLU A 35 10.89 -15.83 -3.64
CA GLU A 35 10.51 -17.23 -3.83
C GLU A 35 9.15 -17.40 -4.52
N GLN A 36 8.40 -16.31 -4.68
CA GLN A 36 7.10 -16.29 -5.33
C GLN A 36 7.18 -16.85 -6.77
N VAL A 37 6.13 -17.57 -7.16
CA VAL A 37 5.93 -18.03 -8.52
C VAL A 37 5.77 -16.83 -9.45
N GLU A 38 6.48 -16.85 -10.58
CA GLU A 38 6.43 -15.77 -11.55
C GLU A 38 5.03 -15.60 -12.15
N GLY A 39 4.58 -14.35 -12.23
CA GLY A 39 3.28 -13.98 -12.80
C GLY A 39 2.09 -14.16 -11.86
N GLU A 40 2.26 -14.79 -10.69
CA GLU A 40 1.23 -14.82 -9.66
C GLU A 40 1.24 -13.53 -8.86
N GLU A 41 0.07 -13.07 -8.42
CA GLU A 41 -0.05 -11.98 -7.43
C GLU A 41 -0.19 -12.60 -6.05
N LYS A 42 0.53 -12.06 -5.07
CA LYS A 42 0.44 -12.48 -3.67
C LYS A 42 0.34 -11.26 -2.77
N THR A 43 -0.49 -11.37 -1.74
CA THR A 43 -0.64 -10.35 -0.69
C THR A 43 -0.09 -10.89 0.62
N TYR A 44 0.56 -10.03 1.39
CA TYR A 44 1.06 -10.27 2.73
C TYR A 44 0.55 -9.19 3.69
N ILE A 45 0.41 -9.55 4.95
CA ILE A 45 0.29 -8.59 6.06
C ILE A 45 1.70 -8.43 6.64
N TYR A 46 2.26 -7.23 6.56
CA TYR A 46 3.57 -6.94 7.15
C TYR A 46 3.40 -6.14 8.44
N SER A 47 3.71 -6.77 9.57
CA SER A 47 3.47 -6.28 10.92
C SER A 47 4.79 -6.00 11.66
N PRO A 48 5.59 -5.00 11.24
CA PRO A 48 6.86 -4.71 11.91
C PRO A 48 6.63 -4.27 13.36
N PRO A 49 7.57 -4.59 14.27
CA PRO A 49 7.45 -4.24 15.67
C PRO A 49 7.36 -2.73 15.89
N GLY A 50 6.50 -2.31 16.82
CA GLY A 50 6.35 -0.90 17.19
C GLY A 50 5.29 -0.13 16.41
N ARG A 51 4.66 -0.73 15.38
CA ARG A 51 3.53 -0.13 14.67
C ARG A 51 2.18 -0.57 15.24
N PRO A 52 1.22 0.35 15.44
CA PRO A 52 -0.15 0.00 15.81
C PRO A 52 -0.90 -0.83 14.75
N ARG A 53 -0.67 -0.57 13.46
CA ARG A 53 -1.31 -1.29 12.35
C ARG A 53 -0.28 -1.73 11.31
N PRO A 54 -0.54 -2.85 10.62
CA PRO A 54 0.40 -3.37 9.64
C PRO A 54 0.30 -2.68 8.29
N TYR A 55 1.28 -2.93 7.45
CA TYR A 55 1.17 -2.71 6.01
C TYR A 55 0.43 -3.87 5.34
N LEU A 56 -0.34 -3.57 4.29
CA LEU A 56 -0.68 -4.58 3.30
C LEU A 56 0.33 -4.48 2.15
N VAL A 57 0.90 -5.61 1.77
CA VAL A 57 1.92 -5.69 0.74
C VAL A 57 1.42 -6.60 -0.37
N SER A 58 1.13 -6.04 -1.55
CA SER A 58 0.81 -6.83 -2.74
C SER A 58 2.01 -6.87 -3.67
N THR A 59 2.33 -8.04 -4.19
CA THR A 59 3.54 -8.28 -4.97
C THR A 59 3.27 -9.19 -6.16
N MET A 60 3.98 -8.94 -7.25
CA MET A 60 4.03 -9.83 -8.40
C MET A 60 5.44 -9.81 -9.00
N ARG A 61 6.04 -11.00 -9.11
CA ARG A 61 7.34 -11.17 -9.77
C ARG A 61 7.17 -11.33 -11.28
N ARG A 62 7.99 -10.64 -12.07
CA ARG A 62 8.09 -10.75 -13.54
C ARG A 62 9.56 -10.76 -13.95
N GLY A 63 10.08 -11.93 -14.30
CA GLY A 63 11.51 -12.13 -14.54
C GLY A 63 12.36 -11.68 -13.35
N GLU A 64 13.24 -10.72 -13.59
CA GLU A 64 14.12 -10.14 -12.56
C GLU A 64 13.47 -8.98 -11.80
N ASP A 65 12.29 -8.52 -12.21
CA ASP A 65 11.59 -7.40 -11.57
C ASP A 65 10.49 -7.89 -10.63
N VAL A 66 10.26 -7.11 -9.58
CA VAL A 66 9.21 -7.31 -8.61
C VAL A 66 8.39 -6.03 -8.54
N ALA A 67 7.12 -6.12 -8.92
CA ALA A 67 6.16 -5.05 -8.67
C ALA A 67 5.70 -5.16 -7.22
N LEU A 68 5.79 -4.05 -6.49
CA LEU A 68 5.40 -3.95 -5.09
C LEU A 68 4.36 -2.85 -4.92
N ALA A 69 3.35 -3.12 -4.12
CA ALA A 69 2.36 -2.16 -3.66
C ALA A 69 2.27 -2.26 -2.13
N PHE A 70 2.61 -1.16 -1.45
CA PHE A 70 2.49 -1.05 0.00
C PHE A 70 1.31 -0.15 0.34
N LEU A 71 0.50 -0.57 1.29
CA LEU A 71 -0.59 0.22 1.83
C LEU A 71 -0.41 0.40 3.34
N ASP A 72 -0.28 1.64 3.79
CA ASP A 72 -0.09 1.98 5.20
C ASP A 72 -1.46 2.08 5.90
N LEU A 73 -1.82 1.08 6.70
CA LEU A 73 -3.09 1.10 7.43
C LEU A 73 -3.07 2.00 8.66
N ASP A 74 -1.90 2.51 9.08
CA ASP A 74 -1.81 3.55 10.09
C ASP A 74 -2.02 4.95 9.51
N ASP A 75 -1.74 5.15 8.23
CA ASP A 75 -1.89 6.44 7.55
C ASP A 75 -3.19 6.56 6.77
N VAL A 76 -4.28 6.82 7.51
CA VAL A 76 -5.61 7.03 6.93
C VAL A 76 -5.93 8.50 6.77
N ARG A 77 -6.27 8.90 5.55
CA ARG A 77 -6.58 10.27 5.16
C ARG A 77 -8.04 10.40 4.74
N GLU A 78 -8.60 11.59 4.96
CA GLU A 78 -9.91 11.96 4.44
C GLU A 78 -9.75 12.75 3.13
N VAL A 79 -10.45 12.32 2.09
CA VAL A 79 -10.47 13.02 0.80
C VAL A 79 -11.90 13.23 0.33
N LYS A 80 -12.18 14.42 -0.23
CA LYS A 80 -13.43 14.65 -0.95
C LYS A 80 -13.31 14.07 -2.34
N TYR A 81 -14.15 13.09 -2.66
CA TYR A 81 -14.12 12.42 -3.95
C TYR A 81 -15.55 12.08 -4.40
N GLY A 82 -16.02 12.83 -5.41
CA GLY A 82 -17.36 12.66 -5.98
C GLY A 82 -17.49 11.46 -6.95
N GLY A 83 -16.39 10.76 -7.23
CA GLY A 83 -16.37 9.56 -8.05
C GLY A 83 -16.76 8.29 -7.29
N ASP A 84 -16.65 7.16 -7.98
CA ASP A 84 -16.82 5.84 -7.37
C ASP A 84 -15.62 5.51 -6.46
N ALA A 85 -15.87 5.12 -5.21
CA ALA A 85 -14.80 4.83 -4.26
C ALA A 85 -13.85 3.75 -4.81
N GLU A 86 -14.37 2.74 -5.51
CA GLU A 86 -13.57 1.66 -6.10
C GLU A 86 -12.58 2.15 -7.15
N ALA A 87 -12.87 3.27 -7.81
CA ALA A 87 -11.97 3.90 -8.78
C ALA A 87 -10.93 4.84 -8.15
N LEU A 88 -10.98 5.08 -6.83
CA LEU A 88 -10.12 6.05 -6.16
C LEU A 88 -8.64 5.68 -6.31
N GLU A 89 -8.29 4.41 -6.21
CA GLU A 89 -6.89 3.97 -6.33
C GLU A 89 -6.30 4.39 -7.68
N GLU A 90 -6.98 4.07 -8.78
CA GLU A 90 -6.53 4.43 -10.13
C GLU A 90 -6.52 5.95 -10.34
N ALA A 91 -7.60 6.63 -9.93
CA ALA A 91 -7.72 8.09 -10.07
C ALA A 91 -6.67 8.86 -9.27
N SER A 92 -6.18 8.27 -8.17
CA SER A 92 -5.25 8.89 -7.24
C SER A 92 -3.78 8.54 -7.52
N LEU A 93 -3.50 7.53 -8.36
CA LEU A 93 -2.15 7.08 -8.66
C LEU A 93 -1.34 8.19 -9.33
N VAL A 94 -0.30 8.69 -8.67
CA VAL A 94 0.66 9.63 -9.27
C VAL A 94 1.86 8.85 -9.76
N ILE A 95 2.15 8.89 -11.06
CA ILE A 95 3.32 8.24 -11.65
C ILE A 95 4.46 9.28 -11.71
N PRO A 96 5.47 9.20 -10.84
CA PRO A 96 6.62 10.07 -10.92
C PRO A 96 7.60 9.58 -12.00
N ASP A 97 8.53 10.46 -12.40
CA ASP A 97 9.64 10.07 -13.27
C ASP A 97 10.62 9.11 -12.57
N GLU A 98 10.78 9.25 -11.24
CA GLU A 98 11.64 8.43 -10.39
C GLU A 98 10.99 8.19 -9.01
N GLY A 99 11.31 7.06 -8.38
CA GLY A 99 10.89 6.76 -7.00
C GLY A 99 9.59 5.96 -6.90
N VAL A 100 8.77 6.28 -5.90
CA VAL A 100 7.52 5.56 -5.59
C VAL A 100 6.30 6.30 -6.12
N ALA A 101 5.33 5.56 -6.64
CA ALA A 101 4.07 6.09 -7.16
C ALA A 101 3.00 6.06 -6.07
N PRO A 102 2.70 7.19 -5.38
CA PRO A 102 1.72 7.20 -4.31
C PRO A 102 0.29 7.08 -4.84
N PHE A 103 -0.59 6.50 -4.02
CA PHE A 103 -2.02 6.35 -4.30
C PHE A 103 -2.83 6.31 -3.00
N LEU A 104 -4.16 6.42 -3.12
CA LEU A 104 -5.12 6.27 -2.04
C LEU A 104 -5.99 5.03 -2.26
N PHE A 105 -5.98 4.12 -1.29
CA PHE A 105 -6.86 2.94 -1.29
C PHE A 105 -8.14 3.22 -0.49
N PRO A 106 -9.34 3.07 -1.07
CA PRO A 106 -10.59 3.34 -0.39
C PRO A 106 -10.85 2.32 0.74
N LEU A 107 -11.00 2.79 1.98
CA LEU A 107 -11.41 1.93 3.11
C LEU A 107 -12.91 2.08 3.42
N LYS A 108 -13.42 3.31 3.37
CA LYS A 108 -14.82 3.62 3.70
C LYS A 108 -15.26 4.89 3.00
N LYS A 109 -16.46 4.90 2.40
CA LYS A 109 -17.12 6.10 1.88
C LYS A 109 -18.26 6.54 2.80
N SER A 110 -18.39 7.84 3.01
CA SER A 110 -19.51 8.49 3.69
C SER A 110 -19.87 9.75 2.91
N ASP A 111 -21.01 9.74 2.22
CA ASP A 111 -21.40 10.78 1.28
C ASP A 111 -20.28 11.03 0.24
N ASP A 112 -19.80 12.28 0.11
CA ASP A 112 -18.72 12.66 -0.81
C ASP A 112 -17.32 12.58 -0.19
N VAL A 113 -17.19 12.03 1.02
CA VAL A 113 -15.92 11.84 1.71
C VAL A 113 -15.52 10.38 1.70
N VAL A 114 -14.29 10.11 1.25
CA VAL A 114 -13.67 8.78 1.31
C VAL A 114 -12.56 8.83 2.36
N TYR A 115 -12.60 7.88 3.28
CA TYR A 115 -11.51 7.52 4.17
C TYR A 115 -10.64 6.52 3.43
N ALA A 116 -9.40 6.87 3.17
CA ALA A 116 -8.49 6.07 2.36
C ALA A 116 -7.14 5.94 3.05
N ALA A 117 -6.55 4.74 2.97
CA ALA A 117 -5.18 4.53 3.39
C ALA A 117 -4.22 5.02 2.29
N LEU A 118 -3.15 5.71 2.69
CA LEU A 118 -2.11 6.12 1.76
C LEU A 118 -1.18 4.94 1.48
N GLY A 119 -0.89 4.71 0.21
CA GLY A 119 0.01 3.66 -0.22
C GLY A 119 0.92 4.14 -1.34
N PHE A 120 1.83 3.27 -1.74
CA PHE A 120 2.68 3.51 -2.91
C PHE A 120 2.95 2.23 -3.68
N LYS A 121 3.21 2.40 -4.98
CA LYS A 121 3.65 1.35 -5.88
C LYS A 121 5.09 1.60 -6.31
N THR A 122 5.86 0.54 -6.50
CA THR A 122 7.21 0.63 -7.07
C THR A 122 7.55 -0.66 -7.80
N VAL A 123 8.61 -0.61 -8.61
CA VAL A 123 9.20 -1.79 -9.25
C VAL A 123 10.66 -1.83 -8.85
N VAL A 124 11.10 -2.98 -8.33
CA VAL A 124 12.47 -3.19 -7.90
C VAL A 124 13.01 -4.47 -8.51
N ASN A 125 14.31 -4.47 -8.83
CA ASN A 125 14.97 -5.70 -9.23
C ASN A 125 15.06 -6.67 -8.04
N ALA A 126 14.70 -7.94 -8.24
CA ALA A 126 14.70 -8.99 -7.23
C ALA A 126 16.07 -9.17 -6.56
N SER A 127 17.18 -8.87 -7.24
CA SER A 127 18.52 -8.92 -6.63
C SER A 127 18.74 -7.85 -5.56
N LEU A 128 18.08 -6.68 -5.69
CA LEU A 128 18.18 -5.54 -4.78
C LEU A 128 17.18 -5.60 -3.62
N LEU A 129 16.11 -6.39 -3.77
CA LEU A 129 15.09 -6.55 -2.74
C LEU A 129 15.69 -7.24 -1.50
N THR A 130 15.84 -6.52 -0.40
CA THR A 130 16.35 -7.06 0.88
C THR A 130 15.51 -6.51 2.02
N GLY A 131 15.62 -7.08 3.22
CA GLY A 131 14.96 -6.54 4.40
C GLY A 131 15.32 -5.06 4.63
N GLY A 132 16.61 -4.73 4.62
CA GLY A 132 17.06 -3.35 4.77
C GLY A 132 16.60 -2.40 3.65
N PHE A 133 16.46 -2.90 2.41
CA PHE A 133 15.86 -2.11 1.33
C PHE A 133 14.39 -1.79 1.62
N LEU A 134 13.60 -2.79 2.04
CA LEU A 134 12.19 -2.60 2.38
C LEU A 134 12.02 -1.63 3.56
N GLU A 135 12.83 -1.78 4.60
CA GLU A 135 12.82 -0.88 5.76
C GLU A 135 13.15 0.56 5.35
N SER A 136 14.21 0.76 4.56
CA SER A 136 14.60 2.10 4.09
C SER A 136 13.50 2.74 3.23
N LEU A 137 12.88 1.94 2.34
CA LEU A 137 11.80 2.38 1.47
C LEU A 137 10.55 2.82 2.26
N LEU A 138 10.19 2.04 3.29
CA LEU A 138 9.06 2.35 4.17
C LEU A 138 9.36 3.58 5.04
N GLU A 139 10.56 3.66 5.63
CA GLU A 139 10.98 4.81 6.43
C GLU A 139 10.94 6.11 5.60
N ASP A 140 11.49 6.09 4.38
CA ASP A 140 11.45 7.23 3.47
C ASP A 140 10.00 7.62 3.12
N PHE A 141 9.12 6.63 2.89
CA PHE A 141 7.72 6.89 2.61
C PHE A 141 7.00 7.53 3.79
N GLU A 142 7.18 7.01 4.99
CA GLU A 142 6.57 7.52 6.22
C GLU A 142 7.02 8.95 6.53
N GLN A 143 8.33 9.23 6.42
CA GLN A 143 8.88 10.56 6.66
C GLN A 143 8.33 11.61 5.68
N ASN A 144 7.96 11.18 4.47
CA ASN A 144 7.48 12.05 3.39
C ASN A 144 5.97 11.87 3.12
N SER A 145 5.22 11.22 4.00
CA SER A 145 3.81 10.88 3.79
C SER A 145 2.94 12.11 3.43
N ASP A 146 3.11 13.24 4.12
CA ASP A 146 2.34 14.47 3.84
C ASP A 146 2.64 15.05 2.45
N TYR A 147 3.88 14.91 1.98
CA TYR A 147 4.27 15.30 0.62
C TYR A 147 3.57 14.42 -0.41
N TYR A 148 3.63 13.09 -0.24
CA TYR A 148 2.96 12.14 -1.14
C TYR A 148 1.44 12.34 -1.17
N PHE A 149 0.82 12.54 0.00
CA PHE A 149 -0.60 12.84 0.08
C PHE A 149 -0.95 14.14 -0.66
N SER A 150 -0.10 15.17 -0.57
CA SER A 150 -0.29 16.42 -1.30
C SER A 150 -0.21 16.24 -2.82
N LEU A 151 0.70 15.41 -3.32
CA LEU A 151 0.77 15.08 -4.75
C LEU A 151 -0.53 14.43 -5.24
N VAL A 152 -0.99 13.41 -4.51
CA VAL A 152 -2.22 12.69 -4.83
C VAL A 152 -3.43 13.62 -4.80
N LYS A 153 -3.55 14.43 -3.75
CA LYS A 153 -4.64 15.40 -3.61
C LYS A 153 -4.65 16.41 -4.76
N ASN A 154 -3.49 16.94 -5.13
CA ASN A 154 -3.36 17.87 -6.26
C ASN A 154 -3.79 17.23 -7.58
N LYS A 155 -3.45 15.95 -7.82
CA LYS A 155 -3.92 15.21 -9.00
C LYS A 155 -5.45 15.12 -9.03
N LEU A 156 -6.06 14.70 -7.92
CA LEU A 156 -7.52 14.55 -7.80
C LEU A 156 -8.26 15.88 -7.99
N GLU A 157 -7.71 17.00 -7.49
CA GLU A 157 -8.32 18.33 -7.64
C GLU A 157 -8.23 18.89 -9.07
N LYS A 158 -7.17 18.54 -9.81
CA LYS A 158 -6.99 18.99 -11.20
C LYS A 158 -7.75 18.16 -12.23
N GLY A 159 -8.18 16.93 -11.87
CA GLY A 159 -8.85 16.02 -12.80
C GLY A 159 -7.96 15.56 -13.96
N GLU A 160 -6.64 15.56 -13.74
CA GLU A 160 -5.65 15.10 -14.73
C GLU A 160 -5.64 13.56 -14.71
N ASN A 161 -6.22 12.94 -15.74
CA ASN A 161 -6.16 11.49 -16.02
C ASN A 161 -4.93 11.18 -16.87
#